data_AF-A0A496WCK2-F1
#
_entry.id   AF-A0A496WCK2-F1
#
_cell.length_a   1.000
_cell.length_b   1.000
_cell.length_c   1.000
_cell.angle_alpha   90.00
_cell.angle_beta   90.00
_cell.angle_gamma   90.00
#
_symmetry.space_group_name_H-M   'P 1'
#
loop_
_entity.id
_entity.type
_entity.pdbx_description
1 polymer ?
#
loop_
_entity_poly.entity_id
_entity_poly.type
_entity_poly.pdbx_seq_one_letter_code
_entity_poly.pdbx_strand_id
1 'polypeptide(L)'
;MPPDIPTHVSLVGSRLFAWHNSRQLKLICRLPASEPYIVTDQDKSTSVQEEFEELRESLKTLQLATLDSDSQPLASYAPYVRLEGKYYLFLSELAKHTVNLITNGSVGLLLIESEESCRNLFARRRIVLRGEARRIERDSALFTLVIAEFERQFGGIIKVIEPLQDFHLFEVNPVSGRFVRGFAEAFEMSGPGLDVIEHIGADKL
;
A
#
# COMPACT_ATOMS: atom_id res chain seq x y z
N MET A 1 35.24 -17.00 3.33
CA MET A 1 34.63 -17.17 2.00
C MET A 1 33.13 -17.01 2.16
N PRO A 2 32.44 -16.20 1.36
CA PRO A 2 30.98 -16.20 1.38
C PRO A 2 30.46 -17.59 0.96
N PRO A 3 29.35 -18.08 1.54
CA PRO A 3 28.77 -19.35 1.12
C PRO A 3 28.34 -19.28 -0.35
N ASP A 4 28.61 -20.35 -1.10
CA ASP A 4 28.26 -20.49 -2.51
C ASP A 4 26.76 -20.24 -2.74
N ILE A 5 26.45 -19.18 -3.49
CA ILE A 5 25.07 -18.84 -3.88
C ILE A 5 24.63 -19.84 -4.96
N PRO A 6 23.51 -20.57 -4.79
CA PRO A 6 23.03 -21.50 -5.81
C PRO A 6 22.67 -20.77 -7.11
N THR A 7 23.08 -21.36 -8.23
CA THR A 7 22.98 -20.75 -9.57
C THR A 7 21.57 -20.87 -10.17
N HIS A 8 20.75 -21.81 -9.68
CA HIS A 8 19.39 -22.02 -10.12
C HIS A 8 18.56 -22.74 -9.04
N VAL A 9 17.28 -22.39 -8.90
CA VAL A 9 16.34 -23.03 -7.97
C VAL A 9 15.14 -23.55 -8.77
N SER A 10 14.69 -24.77 -8.51
CA SER A 10 13.51 -25.36 -9.17
C SER A 10 12.56 -25.98 -8.16
N LEU A 11 11.26 -25.94 -8.47
CA LEU A 11 10.22 -26.59 -7.69
C LEU A 11 9.86 -27.94 -8.34
N VAL A 12 9.83 -29.02 -7.55
CA VAL A 12 9.30 -30.32 -7.99
C VAL A 12 8.34 -30.83 -6.93
N GLY A 13 7.04 -30.80 -7.21
CA GLY A 13 6.00 -31.04 -6.22
C GLY A 13 6.05 -30.01 -5.07
N SER A 14 5.92 -30.46 -3.82
CA SER A 14 6.03 -29.63 -2.61
C SER A 14 7.47 -29.41 -2.13
N ARG A 15 8.46 -29.59 -3.01
CA ARG A 15 9.89 -29.58 -2.63
C ARG A 15 10.65 -28.57 -3.47
N LEU A 16 11.40 -27.72 -2.77
CA LEU A 16 12.28 -26.72 -3.39
C LEU A 16 13.70 -27.27 -3.46
N PHE A 17 14.30 -27.23 -4.65
CA PHE A 17 15.64 -27.76 -4.92
C PHE A 17 16.57 -26.66 -5.41
N ALA A 18 17.78 -26.61 -4.86
CA ALA A 18 18.87 -25.78 -5.38
C ALA A 18 19.79 -26.66 -6.21
N TRP A 19 20.21 -26.11 -7.35
CA TRP A 19 21.19 -26.72 -8.23
C TRP A 19 22.55 -26.08 -8.00
N HIS A 20 23.58 -26.91 -7.87
CA HIS A 20 24.97 -26.48 -7.95
C HIS A 20 25.65 -27.26 -9.08
N ASN A 21 26.13 -26.52 -10.10
CA ASN A 21 26.89 -27.04 -11.24
C ASN A 21 26.24 -28.26 -11.95
N SER A 22 24.95 -28.12 -12.29
CA SER A 22 24.14 -29.05 -13.11
C SER A 22 24.09 -30.53 -12.68
N ARG A 23 24.60 -30.90 -11.49
CA ARG A 23 24.70 -32.32 -11.10
C ARG A 23 24.45 -32.66 -9.63
N GLN A 24 24.36 -31.69 -8.71
CA GLN A 24 24.00 -31.96 -7.32
C GLN A 24 22.67 -31.31 -6.92
N LEU A 25 21.72 -32.16 -6.52
CA LEU A 25 20.42 -31.81 -5.95
C LEU A 25 20.53 -31.79 -4.42
N LYS A 26 20.27 -30.65 -3.78
CA LYS A 26 19.97 -30.59 -2.34
C LYS A 26 18.54 -30.13 -2.15
N LEU A 27 17.78 -30.90 -1.37
CA LEU A 27 16.46 -30.50 -0.90
C LEU A 27 16.64 -29.34 0.09
N ILE A 28 16.16 -28.15 -0.28
CA ILE A 28 16.32 -26.94 0.55
C ILE A 28 15.23 -26.90 1.63
N CYS A 29 13.99 -27.20 1.24
CA CYS A 29 12.84 -27.09 2.11
C CYS A 29 11.74 -28.04 1.63
N ARG A 30 11.03 -28.67 2.58
CA ARG A 30 9.73 -29.30 2.30
C ARG A 30 8.68 -28.25 2.60
N LEU A 31 8.00 -27.77 1.57
CA LEU A 31 6.77 -27.03 1.76
C LEU A 31 5.73 -28.03 2.30
N PRO A 32 4.94 -27.67 3.33
CA PRO A 32 3.81 -28.50 3.72
C PRO A 32 2.94 -28.71 2.48
N ALA A 33 2.39 -29.92 2.31
CA ALA A 33 1.39 -30.17 1.29
C ALA A 33 0.23 -29.22 1.60
N SER A 34 0.11 -28.13 0.84
CA SER A 34 -1.07 -27.28 0.91
C SER A 34 -2.26 -28.16 0.55
N GLU A 35 -3.25 -28.24 1.44
CA GLU A 35 -4.57 -28.70 1.05
C GLU A 35 -4.98 -27.98 -0.24
N PRO A 36 -5.64 -28.66 -1.19
CA PRO A 36 -6.09 -28.01 -2.40
C PRO A 36 -6.92 -26.78 -2.01
N TYR A 37 -6.43 -25.60 -2.39
CA TYR A 37 -7.18 -24.36 -2.30
C TYR A 37 -8.36 -24.49 -3.26
N ILE A 38 -9.47 -25.03 -2.76
CA ILE A 38 -10.71 -25.08 -3.51
C ILE A 38 -11.24 -23.65 -3.54
N VAL A 39 -11.00 -22.97 -4.66
CA VAL A 39 -11.77 -21.77 -5.02
C VAL A 39 -13.19 -22.26 -5.24
N THR A 40 -14.05 -22.12 -4.24
CA THR A 40 -15.49 -22.27 -4.46
C THR A 40 -15.93 -21.03 -5.23
N ASP A 41 -16.21 -21.20 -6.53
CA ASP A 41 -16.96 -20.24 -7.32
C ASP A 41 -18.34 -20.04 -6.67
N GLN A 42 -18.45 -19.01 -5.84
CA GLN A 42 -19.73 -18.36 -5.59
C GLN A 42 -19.68 -17.02 -6.30
N ASP A 43 -20.06 -17.11 -7.56
CA ASP A 43 -20.04 -16.11 -8.60
C ASP A 43 -21.02 -14.97 -8.25
N LYS A 44 -20.51 -13.94 -7.59
CA LYS A 44 -20.92 -12.57 -7.86
C LYS A 44 -19.81 -12.02 -8.75
N SER A 45 -20.04 -11.90 -10.05
CA SER A 45 -19.07 -11.34 -10.99
C SER A 45 -18.92 -9.84 -10.71
N THR A 46 -18.21 -9.52 -9.65
CA THR A 46 -17.81 -8.16 -9.28
C THR A 46 -16.60 -7.82 -10.15
N SER A 47 -16.66 -6.68 -10.82
CA SER A 47 -15.55 -6.24 -11.68
C SER A 47 -14.32 -5.92 -10.84
N VAL A 48 -13.12 -6.03 -11.43
CA VAL A 48 -11.87 -5.65 -10.76
C VAL A 48 -11.93 -4.20 -10.25
N GLN A 49 -12.62 -3.33 -10.99
CA GLN A 49 -12.86 -1.95 -10.58
C GLN A 49 -13.67 -1.87 -9.28
N GLU A 50 -14.75 -2.63 -9.16
CA GLU A 50 -15.57 -2.67 -7.94
C GLU A 50 -14.79 -3.22 -6.75
N GLU A 51 -13.96 -4.25 -6.95
CA GLU A 51 -13.10 -4.79 -5.88
C GLU A 51 -12.05 -3.78 -5.40
N PHE A 52 -11.48 -3.00 -6.33
CA PHE A 52 -10.56 -1.93 -6.02
C PHE A 52 -11.23 -0.84 -5.17
N GLU A 53 -12.43 -0.40 -5.57
CA GLU A 53 -13.21 0.58 -4.81
C GLU A 53 -13.60 0.06 -3.44
N GLU A 54 -14.07 -1.19 -3.35
CA GLU A 54 -14.41 -1.84 -2.08
C GLU A 54 -13.22 -1.83 -1.12
N LEU A 55 -12.04 -2.26 -1.57
CA LEU A 55 -10.85 -2.25 -0.73
C LEU A 55 -10.53 -0.82 -0.27
N ARG A 56 -10.53 0.13 -1.20
CA ARG A 56 -10.17 1.53 -0.92
C ARG A 56 -11.10 2.19 0.08
N GLU A 57 -12.40 1.94 -0.01
CA GLU A 57 -13.41 2.49 0.89
C GLU A 57 -13.43 1.79 2.25
N SER A 58 -13.00 0.52 2.31
CA SER A 58 -12.96 -0.24 3.57
C SER A 58 -11.87 0.23 4.55
N LEU A 59 -10.88 0.99 4.07
CA LEU A 59 -9.70 1.38 4.83
C LEU A 59 -9.78 2.83 5.29
N LYS A 60 -9.42 3.08 6.55
CA LYS A 60 -9.38 4.42 7.17
C LYS A 60 -7.97 4.90 7.49
N THR A 61 -6.99 4.02 7.31
CA THR A 61 -5.58 4.25 7.56
C THR A 61 -4.78 3.67 6.41
N LEU A 62 -3.62 4.25 6.16
CA LEU A 62 -2.66 3.74 5.19
C LEU A 62 -1.27 3.66 5.82
N GLN A 63 -0.42 2.82 5.25
CA GLN A 63 1.00 2.78 5.59
C GLN A 63 1.76 3.78 4.73
N LEU A 64 2.77 4.41 5.33
CA LEU A 64 3.61 5.44 4.73
C LEU A 64 5.03 4.90 4.58
N ALA A 65 5.62 5.14 3.42
CA ALA A 65 7.06 5.06 3.20
C ALA A 65 7.58 6.48 2.92
N THR A 66 8.26 7.09 3.88
CA THR A 66 8.85 8.43 3.73
C THR A 66 10.37 8.34 3.79
N LEU A 67 11.06 9.41 3.38
CA LEU A 67 12.52 9.51 3.42
C LEU A 67 12.93 10.64 4.37
N ASP A 68 13.93 10.39 5.21
CA ASP A 68 14.57 11.46 5.97
C ASP A 68 15.55 12.28 5.09
N SER A 69 16.21 13.27 5.69
CA SER A 69 17.18 14.12 5.01
C SER A 69 18.39 13.38 4.46
N ASP A 70 18.71 12.20 5.01
CA ASP A 70 19.81 11.33 4.57
C ASP A 70 19.32 10.23 3.60
N SER A 71 18.10 10.39 3.06
CA SER A 71 17.44 9.45 2.16
C SER A 71 17.25 8.05 2.76
N GLN A 72 17.16 7.93 4.09
CA GLN A 72 16.83 6.67 4.75
C GLN A 72 15.32 6.46 4.79
N PRO A 73 14.84 5.25 4.44
CA PRO A 73 13.42 4.95 4.43
C PRO A 73 12.86 4.79 5.85
N LEU A 74 11.67 5.35 6.06
CA LEU A 74 10.85 5.16 7.24
C LEU A 74 9.50 4.57 6.85
N ALA A 75 9.22 3.36 7.35
CA ALA A 75 7.88 2.78 7.33
C ALA A 75 7.09 3.26 8.55
N SER A 76 5.89 3.80 8.33
CA SER A 76 4.96 4.18 9.39
C SER A 76 3.52 4.08 8.91
N TYR A 77 2.56 4.71 9.59
CA TYR A 77 1.16 4.74 9.17
C TYR A 77 0.49 6.04 9.59
N ALA A 78 -0.64 6.35 8.97
CA ALA A 78 -1.48 7.47 9.36
C ALA A 78 -2.96 7.23 9.00
N PRO A 79 -3.91 7.83 9.75
CA PRO A 79 -5.27 8.04 9.28
C PRO A 79 -5.26 8.96 8.05
N TYR A 80 -6.17 8.73 7.12
CA TYR A 80 -6.30 9.57 5.93
C TYR A 80 -7.77 9.83 5.59
N VAL A 81 -7.97 10.90 4.82
CA VAL A 81 -9.20 11.12 4.05
C VAL A 81 -8.86 11.29 2.59
N ARG A 82 -9.80 10.98 1.70
CA ARG A 82 -9.61 11.13 0.25
C ARG A 82 -10.64 12.12 -0.29
N LEU A 83 -10.17 13.06 -1.10
CA LEU A 83 -11.01 14.08 -1.73
C LEU A 83 -10.44 14.41 -3.11
N GLU A 84 -11.31 14.45 -4.12
CA GLU A 84 -10.96 14.83 -5.51
C GLU A 84 -9.69 14.13 -6.05
N GLY A 85 -9.56 12.83 -5.82
CA GLY A 85 -8.41 12.07 -6.33
C GLY A 85 -7.13 12.17 -5.49
N LYS A 86 -7.13 12.95 -4.40
CA LYS A 86 -5.96 13.19 -3.56
C LYS A 86 -6.16 12.62 -2.16
N TYR A 87 -5.04 12.33 -1.51
CA TYR A 87 -5.01 11.78 -0.15
C TYR A 87 -4.56 12.86 0.81
N TYR A 88 -5.24 12.98 1.94
CA TYR A 88 -4.94 13.98 2.94
C TYR A 88 -4.56 13.31 4.26
N LEU A 89 -3.51 13.84 4.90
CA LEU A 89 -2.94 13.31 6.13
C LEU A 89 -2.85 14.44 7.16
N PHE A 90 -3.38 14.23 8.35
CA PHE A 90 -3.29 15.21 9.45
C PHE A 90 -2.38 14.68 10.55
N LEU A 91 -1.16 15.20 10.60
CA LEU A 91 -0.02 14.54 11.27
C LEU A 91 0.63 15.47 12.30
N SER A 92 0.99 14.94 13.48
CA SER A 92 1.79 15.66 14.48
C SER A 92 3.25 15.75 14.06
N GLU A 93 3.87 16.91 14.26
CA GLU A 93 5.29 17.19 14.05
C GLU A 93 6.20 16.36 14.95
N LEU A 94 5.67 15.79 16.05
CA LEU A 94 6.39 14.85 16.89
C LEU A 94 6.69 13.53 16.19
N ALA A 95 5.94 13.18 15.13
CA ALA A 95 6.16 11.97 14.36
C ALA A 95 7.25 12.18 13.29
N LYS A 96 8.19 11.24 13.20
CA LYS A 96 9.29 11.30 12.21
C LYS A 96 8.79 11.40 10.76
N HIS A 97 7.66 10.78 10.42
CA HIS A 97 7.11 10.90 9.07
C HIS A 97 6.71 12.34 8.74
N THR A 98 6.34 13.15 9.72
CA THR A 98 5.94 14.55 9.50
C THR A 98 7.15 15.40 9.18
N VAL A 99 8.22 15.24 9.96
CA VAL A 99 9.52 15.88 9.72
C VAL A 99 10.05 15.48 8.34
N ASN A 100 10.00 14.18 8.01
CA ASN A 100 10.38 13.67 6.70
C ASN A 100 9.60 14.36 5.57
N LEU A 101 8.27 14.41 5.67
CA LEU A 101 7.40 15.03 4.65
C LEU A 101 7.59 16.55 4.51
N ILE A 102 8.01 17.25 5.57
CA ILE A 102 8.38 18.67 5.50
C ILE A 102 9.66 18.85 4.68
N THR A 103 10.64 17.95 4.84
CA THR A 103 11.93 18.04 4.15
C THR A 103 11.94 17.43 2.75
N ASN A 104 11.12 16.40 2.52
CA ASN A 104 11.04 15.64 1.28
C ASN A 104 9.60 15.16 1.07
N GLY A 105 8.94 15.70 0.06
CA GLY A 105 7.55 15.38 -0.27
C GLY A 105 7.34 13.98 -0.85
N SER A 106 8.40 13.28 -1.28
CA SER A 106 8.25 11.99 -1.94
C SER A 106 7.78 10.92 -0.95
N VAL A 107 6.67 10.27 -1.28
CA VAL A 107 6.01 9.33 -0.37
C VAL A 107 5.43 8.12 -1.10
N GLY A 108 5.64 6.94 -0.51
CA GLY A 108 4.90 5.73 -0.86
C GLY A 108 3.69 5.55 0.06
N LEU A 109 2.52 5.26 -0.52
CA LEU A 109 1.33 4.87 0.24
C LEU A 109 1.03 3.39 -0.03
N LEU A 110 0.73 2.66 1.03
CA LEU A 110 0.20 1.29 0.94
C LEU A 110 -1.16 1.27 1.65
N LEU A 111 -2.17 0.79 0.94
CA LEU A 111 -3.46 0.42 1.50
C LEU A 111 -3.56 -1.09 1.35
N ILE A 112 -3.74 -1.81 2.45
CA ILE A 112 -3.68 -3.28 2.45
C ILE A 112 -4.76 -3.83 3.36
N GLU A 113 -5.44 -4.88 2.90
CA GLU A 113 -6.49 -5.54 3.68
C GLU A 113 -5.95 -6.14 4.99
N SER A 114 -6.81 -6.31 6.00
CA SER A 114 -6.43 -6.89 7.30
C SER A 114 -5.96 -8.33 7.15
N GLU A 115 -5.00 -8.74 7.99
CA GLU A 115 -4.55 -10.14 8.07
C GLU A 115 -5.68 -11.07 8.55
N GLU A 116 -6.58 -10.57 9.38
CA GLU A 116 -7.74 -11.33 9.90
C GLU A 116 -8.80 -11.58 8.81
N SER A 117 -8.99 -10.63 7.90
CA SER A 117 -10.02 -10.72 6.86
C SER A 117 -9.51 -11.30 5.54
N CYS A 118 -8.19 -11.39 5.35
CA CYS A 118 -7.61 -11.83 4.10
C CYS A 118 -7.82 -13.34 3.89
N ARG A 119 -8.09 -13.74 2.64
CA ARG A 119 -8.19 -15.17 2.28
C ARG A 119 -6.83 -15.86 2.27
N ASN A 120 -5.76 -15.10 2.03
CA ASN A 120 -4.41 -15.63 1.91
C ASN A 120 -3.35 -14.59 2.29
N LEU A 121 -2.57 -14.88 3.34
CA LEU A 121 -1.51 -14.00 3.85
C LEU A 121 -0.39 -13.73 2.84
N PHE A 122 -0.16 -14.64 1.88
CA PHE A 122 0.84 -14.45 0.82
C PHE A 122 0.32 -13.61 -0.36
N ALA A 123 -0.99 -13.33 -0.40
CA ALA A 123 -1.64 -12.67 -1.53
C ALA A 123 -2.70 -11.66 -1.07
N ARG A 124 -2.38 -10.87 -0.04
CA ARG A 124 -3.27 -9.81 0.46
C ARG A 124 -3.58 -8.79 -0.63
N ARG A 125 -4.87 -8.46 -0.78
CA ARG A 125 -5.35 -7.36 -1.62
C ARG A 125 -4.71 -6.05 -1.15
N ARG A 126 -4.16 -5.28 -2.09
CA ARG A 126 -3.47 -4.03 -1.76
C ARG A 126 -3.46 -3.03 -2.90
N ILE A 127 -3.43 -1.76 -2.54
CA ILE A 127 -3.18 -0.62 -3.42
C ILE A 127 -1.84 -0.02 -3.01
N VAL A 128 -0.95 0.12 -3.98
CA VAL A 128 0.38 0.72 -3.79
C VAL A 128 0.42 2.00 -4.61
N LEU A 129 0.72 3.13 -3.99
CA LEU A 129 0.82 4.43 -4.64
C LEU A 129 2.21 5.02 -4.43
N ARG A 130 2.70 5.74 -5.42
CA ARG A 130 3.76 6.74 -5.26
C ARG A 130 3.14 8.11 -5.43
N GLY A 131 3.49 9.06 -4.58
CA GLY A 131 2.95 10.40 -4.64
C GLY A 131 3.92 11.45 -4.13
N GLU A 132 3.50 12.69 -4.31
CA GLU A 132 4.21 13.87 -3.80
C GLU A 132 3.31 14.58 -2.79
N ALA A 133 3.82 14.73 -1.57
CA ALA A 133 3.18 15.40 -0.47
C ALA A 133 3.56 16.88 -0.44
N ARG A 134 2.58 17.73 -0.15
CA ARG A 134 2.79 19.15 0.16
C ARG A 134 1.97 19.54 1.37
N ARG A 135 2.53 20.42 2.20
CA ARG A 135 1.80 20.98 3.34
C ARG A 135 0.72 21.94 2.85
N ILE A 136 -0.43 21.91 3.52
CA ILE A 136 -1.56 22.82 3.31
C ILE A 136 -1.58 23.86 4.43
N GLU A 137 -1.69 25.14 4.04
CA GLU A 137 -1.74 26.25 5.00
C GLU A 137 -3.03 26.24 5.82
N ARG A 138 -2.89 26.50 7.12
CA ARG A 138 -3.99 26.39 8.10
C ARG A 138 -5.13 27.37 7.85
N ASP A 139 -4.83 28.55 7.31
CA ASP A 139 -5.80 29.60 6.99
C ASP A 139 -6.46 29.41 5.62
N SER A 140 -6.09 28.37 4.87
CA SER A 140 -6.66 28.10 3.55
C SER A 140 -8.08 27.50 3.61
N ALA A 141 -8.89 27.80 2.59
CA ALA A 141 -10.20 27.18 2.43
C ALA A 141 -10.12 25.65 2.30
N LEU A 142 -9.05 25.14 1.66
CA LEU A 142 -8.82 23.71 1.51
C LEU A 142 -8.57 23.03 2.86
N PHE A 143 -7.82 23.68 3.77
CA PHE A 143 -7.62 23.15 5.13
C PHE A 143 -8.95 22.96 5.84
N THR A 144 -9.79 24.00 5.86
CA THR A 144 -11.11 23.94 6.52
C THR A 144 -11.98 22.83 5.95
N LEU A 145 -12.01 22.70 4.62
CA LEU A 145 -12.79 21.66 3.93
C LEU A 145 -12.30 20.26 4.29
N VAL A 146 -11.00 20.01 4.23
CA VAL A 146 -10.43 18.69 4.51
C VAL A 146 -10.53 18.31 5.97
N ILE A 147 -10.37 19.25 6.90
CA ILE A 147 -10.57 19.00 8.33
C ILE A 147 -12.02 18.62 8.63
N ALA A 148 -13.01 19.22 7.96
CA ALA A 148 -14.40 18.80 8.08
C ALA A 148 -14.60 17.34 7.65
N GLU A 149 -13.88 16.88 6.62
CA GLU A 149 -13.92 15.47 6.19
C GLU A 149 -13.24 14.54 7.21
N PHE A 150 -12.13 14.97 7.81
CA PHE A 150 -11.55 14.26 8.95
C PHE A 150 -12.52 14.17 10.12
N GLU A 151 -13.20 15.27 10.49
CA GLU A 151 -14.20 15.27 11.56
C GLU A 151 -15.36 14.33 11.22
N ARG A 152 -15.83 14.33 9.97
CA ARG A 152 -16.88 13.42 9.50
C ARG A 152 -16.47 11.95 9.66
N GLN A 153 -15.21 11.62 9.36
CA GLN A 153 -14.73 10.23 9.37
C GLN A 153 -14.27 9.74 10.75
N PHE A 154 -13.65 10.59 11.57
CA PHE A 154 -13.02 10.21 12.84
C PHE A 154 -13.68 10.83 14.08
N GLY A 155 -14.62 11.76 13.90
CA GLY A 155 -15.42 12.33 14.96
C GLY A 155 -14.65 13.31 15.86
N GLY A 156 -15.07 13.35 17.13
CA GLY A 156 -14.68 14.39 18.09
C GLY A 156 -13.19 14.51 18.39
N ILE A 157 -12.38 13.48 18.10
CA ILE A 157 -10.92 13.57 18.27
C ILE A 157 -10.32 14.71 17.45
N ILE A 158 -10.87 14.99 16.26
CA ILE A 158 -10.39 16.05 15.38
C ILE A 158 -10.52 17.42 16.04
N LYS A 159 -11.61 17.67 16.78
CA LYS A 159 -11.80 18.92 17.54
C LYS A 159 -10.75 19.14 18.62
N VAL A 160 -10.14 18.06 19.12
CA VAL A 160 -9.11 18.11 20.15
C VAL A 160 -7.73 18.37 19.53
N ILE A 161 -7.42 17.72 18.39
CA ILE A 161 -6.09 17.80 17.77
C ILE A 161 -5.95 18.92 16.73
N GLU A 162 -7.03 19.35 16.08
CA GLU A 162 -7.01 20.44 15.10
C GLU A 162 -6.38 21.74 15.65
N PRO A 163 -6.71 22.21 16.87
CA PRO A 163 -6.16 23.45 17.41
C PRO A 163 -4.66 23.38 17.71
N LEU A 164 -4.09 22.17 17.83
CA LEU A 164 -2.69 21.96 18.18
C LEU A 164 -1.79 22.37 17.01
N GLN A 165 -0.93 23.36 17.23
CA GLN A 165 -0.12 23.98 16.18
C GLN A 165 0.97 23.07 15.60
N ASP A 166 1.35 22.04 16.34
CA ASP A 166 2.26 21.00 15.89
C ASP A 166 1.57 19.96 14.99
N PHE A 167 0.27 20.05 14.75
CA PHE A 167 -0.39 19.24 13.72
C PHE A 167 -0.41 19.95 12.37
N HIS A 168 -0.03 19.22 11.33
CA HIS A 168 0.12 19.70 9.97
C HIS A 168 -0.76 18.88 9.02
N LEU A 169 -1.46 19.57 8.11
CA LEU A 169 -2.22 18.93 7.05
C LEU A 169 -1.33 18.81 5.80
N PHE A 170 -1.26 17.60 5.25
CA PHE A 170 -0.60 17.33 3.97
C PHE A 170 -1.62 16.88 2.94
N GLU A 171 -1.45 17.37 1.72
CA GLU A 171 -2.06 16.82 0.52
C GLU A 171 -1.02 15.96 -0.19
N VAL A 172 -1.36 14.72 -0.50
CA VAL A 172 -0.57 13.82 -1.33
C VAL A 172 -1.26 13.69 -2.68
N ASN A 173 -0.57 14.16 -3.71
CA ASN A 173 -0.97 13.94 -5.09
C ASN A 173 -0.39 12.61 -5.58
N PRO A 174 -1.21 11.58 -5.86
CA PRO A 174 -0.71 10.33 -6.39
C PRO A 174 -0.18 10.52 -7.82
N VAL A 175 0.98 9.94 -8.11
CA VAL A 175 1.70 10.04 -9.39
C VAL A 175 1.62 8.72 -10.15
N SER A 176 1.74 7.59 -9.46
CA SER A 176 1.53 6.26 -10.03
C SER A 176 0.93 5.32 -8.99
N GLY A 177 0.29 4.27 -9.47
CA GLY A 177 -0.48 3.38 -8.61
C GLY A 177 -0.68 2.00 -9.21
N ARG A 178 -0.74 1.01 -8.34
CA ARG A 178 -1.01 -0.38 -8.70
C ARG A 178 -1.98 -1.01 -7.71
N PHE A 179 -2.97 -1.70 -8.24
CA PHE A 179 -3.84 -2.58 -7.46
C PHE A 179 -3.39 -4.02 -7.64
N VAL A 180 -3.27 -4.77 -6.54
CA VAL A 180 -2.98 -6.19 -6.56
C VAL A 180 -4.15 -6.92 -5.89
N ARG A 181 -4.85 -7.75 -6.66
CA ARG A 181 -6.01 -8.53 -6.19
C ARG A 181 -5.59 -9.87 -5.55
N GLY A 182 -4.47 -10.44 -5.99
CA GLY A 182 -4.05 -11.77 -5.58
C GLY A 182 -2.74 -12.20 -6.25
N PHE A 183 -2.50 -13.50 -6.32
CA PHE A 183 -1.31 -14.04 -6.98
C PHE A 183 -1.28 -13.70 -8.47
N ALA A 184 -0.20 -13.07 -8.92
CA ALA A 184 0.01 -12.68 -10.32
C ALA A 184 -1.12 -11.81 -10.92
N GLU A 185 -1.97 -11.21 -10.09
CA GLU A 185 -3.08 -10.34 -10.51
C GLU A 185 -2.79 -8.90 -10.09
N ALA A 186 -1.99 -8.23 -10.91
CA ALA A 186 -1.60 -6.83 -10.72
C ALA A 186 -2.13 -5.97 -11.88
N PHE A 187 -2.64 -4.80 -11.53
CA PHE A 187 -3.29 -3.87 -12.44
C PHE A 187 -2.72 -2.48 -12.24
N GLU A 188 -2.39 -1.77 -13.33
CA GLU A 188 -1.98 -0.36 -13.23
C GLU A 188 -3.20 0.51 -12.98
N MET A 189 -2.99 1.62 -12.28
CA MET A 189 -4.01 2.63 -12.04
C MET A 189 -3.78 3.81 -13.00
N SER A 190 -4.84 4.32 -13.62
CA SER A 190 -4.79 5.41 -14.59
C SER A 190 -5.93 6.41 -14.37
N GLY A 191 -5.96 7.47 -15.20
CA GLY A 191 -6.95 8.53 -15.13
C GLY A 191 -6.74 9.53 -13.97
N PRO A 192 -7.59 10.57 -13.90
CA PRO A 192 -7.54 11.54 -12.80
C PRO A 192 -7.69 10.85 -11.44
N GLY A 193 -6.82 11.19 -10.48
CA GLY A 193 -6.86 10.62 -9.14
C GLY A 193 -6.48 9.12 -9.04
N LEU A 194 -5.99 8.54 -10.15
CA LEU A 194 -5.70 7.11 -10.29
C LEU A 194 -6.92 6.23 -9.95
N ASP A 195 -8.04 6.54 -10.59
CA ASP A 195 -9.33 5.89 -10.33
C ASP A 195 -9.70 4.77 -11.29
N VAL A 196 -8.94 4.56 -12.35
CA VAL A 196 -9.24 3.54 -13.36
C VAL A 196 -8.25 2.40 -13.26
N ILE A 197 -8.75 1.16 -13.25
CA ILE A 197 -7.90 -0.05 -13.21
C ILE A 197 -7.72 -0.63 -14.61
N GLU A 198 -6.46 -0.77 -15.03
CA GLU A 198 -6.07 -1.33 -16.33
C GLU A 198 -5.29 -2.63 -16.17
N HIS A 199 -5.62 -3.63 -17.01
CA HIS A 199 -4.94 -4.92 -16.98
C HIS A 199 -3.51 -4.81 -17.52
N ILE A 200 -2.54 -5.31 -16.74
CA ILE A 200 -1.16 -5.44 -17.19
C ILE A 200 -1.07 -6.72 -18.01
N GLY A 201 -0.85 -6.62 -19.33
CA GLY A 201 -0.50 -7.78 -20.14
C GLY A 201 0.76 -8.46 -19.59
N ALA A 202 0.85 -9.79 -19.67
CA ALA A 202 1.91 -10.61 -19.07
C ALA A 202 3.35 -10.21 -19.48
N ASP A 203 3.49 -9.37 -20.51
CA ASP A 203 4.76 -8.92 -21.09
C ASP A 203 5.48 -7.82 -20.28
N LYS A 204 4.92 -7.37 -19.15
CA LYS A 204 5.43 -6.26 -18.33
C LYS A 204 5.65 -6.57 -16.84
N LEU A 205 5.66 -7.86 -16.46
CA LEU A 205 5.96 -8.32 -15.10
C LEU A 205 7.47 -8.51 -14.87
#